data_AF-A0A2W5YQN2-F1
#
_entry.id   AF-A0A2W5YQN2-F1
#
_cell.length_a   1.000
_cell.length_b   1.000
_cell.length_c   1.000
_cell.angle_alpha   90.00
_cell.angle_beta   90.00
_cell.angle_gamma   90.00
#
_symmetry.space_group_name_H-M   'P 1'
#
loop_
_entity.id
_entity.type
_entity.pdbx_description
1 polymer ?
#
loop_
_entity_poly.entity_id
_entity_poly.type
_entity_poly.pdbx_seq_one_letter_code
_entity_poly.pdbx_strand_id
1 'polypeptide(L)'
;MLALTKAVRRELRTPLLIGDLPFGSYERSHEQAIASAQRLVKEGGADVVKFEGPAAERAAAIAAAGIPVMGHLGLTPQTATALGGGFKAQARSGAAARRLLDDALALETAGCFALVLEAVPAEVAAVVTERLGIPTIGIGRSRKDTSIRESTRWRRRDGKSTKKPGSCSSISFKR
;
A
#
# COMPACT_ATOMS: atom_id res chain seq x y z
N MET A 1 12.19 4.54 10.03
CA MET A 1 11.90 3.31 9.26
C MET A 1 13.01 2.27 9.36
N LEU A 2 14.27 2.56 8.99
CA LEU A 2 15.37 1.56 9.00
C LEU A 2 15.47 0.72 10.28
N ALA A 3 15.45 1.34 11.47
CA ALA A 3 15.53 0.63 12.74
C ALA A 3 14.36 -0.34 12.96
N LEU A 4 13.13 0.08 12.61
CA LEU A 4 11.93 -0.74 12.75
C LEU A 4 11.92 -1.90 11.75
N THR A 5 12.31 -1.65 10.50
CA THR A 5 12.42 -2.69 9.47
C THR A 5 13.47 -3.74 9.88
N LYS A 6 14.65 -3.32 10.37
CA LYS A 6 15.68 -4.22 10.91
C LYS A 6 15.13 -5.08 12.05
N ALA A 7 14.42 -4.46 13.00
CA ALA A 7 13.85 -5.17 14.13
C ALA A 7 12.85 -6.25 13.68
N VAL A 8 11.95 -5.94 12.74
CA VAL A 8 11.01 -6.91 12.19
C VAL A 8 11.73 -8.01 11.42
N ARG A 9 12.70 -7.67 10.57
CA ARG A 9 13.47 -8.63 9.77
C ARG A 9 14.15 -9.71 10.63
N ARG A 10 14.68 -9.34 11.80
CA ARG A 10 15.34 -10.29 12.72
C ARG A 10 14.41 -11.41 13.19
N GLU A 11 13.13 -11.12 13.37
CA GLU A 11 12.13 -12.08 13.87
C GLU A 11 11.34 -12.75 12.73
N LEU A 12 11.44 -12.22 11.51
CA LEU A 12 10.70 -12.70 10.36
C LEU A 12 11.29 -14.02 9.84
N ARG A 13 10.47 -15.08 9.78
CA ARG A 13 10.91 -16.40 9.27
C ARG A 13 10.52 -16.69 7.83
N THR A 14 9.44 -16.09 7.33
CA THR A 14 8.85 -16.51 6.05
C THR A 14 8.04 -15.45 5.29
N PRO A 15 7.28 -14.53 5.91
CA PRO A 15 6.47 -13.60 5.12
C PRO A 15 7.33 -12.55 4.43
N LEU A 16 6.78 -12.00 3.34
CA LEU A 16 7.31 -10.85 2.61
C LEU A 16 7.36 -9.62 3.53
N LEU A 17 8.52 -8.97 3.66
CA LEU A 17 8.67 -7.74 4.41
C LEU A 17 8.55 -6.51 3.50
N ILE A 18 7.45 -5.79 3.63
CA ILE A 18 7.23 -4.52 2.93
C ILE A 18 7.62 -3.38 3.87
N GLY A 19 8.59 -2.57 3.46
CA GLY A 19 9.04 -1.38 4.17
C GLY A 19 8.46 -0.11 3.56
N ASP A 20 7.84 0.74 4.38
CA ASP A 20 7.38 2.05 3.92
C ASP A 20 8.53 3.05 3.71
N LEU A 21 8.51 3.71 2.54
CA LEU A 21 9.22 4.96 2.30
C LEU A 21 8.49 6.07 3.07
N PRO A 22 9.12 6.66 4.09
CA PRO A 22 8.48 7.71 4.88
C PRO A 22 8.33 9.00 4.07
N PHE A 23 7.39 9.85 4.48
CA PHE A 23 7.23 11.19 3.95
C PHE A 23 8.58 11.96 3.90
N GLY A 24 8.83 12.64 2.79
CA GLY A 24 10.05 13.42 2.53
C GLY A 24 11.24 12.60 2.04
N SER A 25 11.09 11.29 1.85
CA SER A 25 12.18 10.40 1.42
C SER A 25 12.17 10.02 -0.06
N TYR A 26 11.11 10.34 -0.82
CA TYR A 26 10.96 9.89 -2.21
C TYR A 26 10.36 10.93 -3.15
N GLU A 27 9.82 12.02 -2.61
CA GLU A 27 9.02 12.99 -3.36
C GLU A 27 9.91 13.95 -4.17
N ARG A 28 11.12 14.25 -3.69
CA ARG A 28 11.98 15.29 -4.29
C ARG A 28 12.50 14.91 -5.66
N SER A 29 13.02 13.69 -5.85
CA SER A 29 13.60 13.24 -7.12
C SER A 29 13.61 11.72 -7.26
N HIS A 30 13.82 11.22 -8.48
CA HIS A 30 14.00 9.79 -8.74
C HIS A 30 15.21 9.23 -7.97
N GLU A 31 16.31 9.96 -7.97
CA GLU A 31 17.56 9.59 -7.31
C GLU A 31 17.36 9.49 -5.80
N GLN A 32 16.61 10.43 -5.21
CA GLN A 32 16.25 10.37 -3.79
C GLN A 32 15.40 9.12 -3.48
N ALA A 33 14.36 8.87 -4.29
CA ALA A 33 13.47 7.74 -4.11
C ALA A 33 14.23 6.39 -4.19
N ILE A 34 15.10 6.25 -5.20
CA ILE A 34 15.96 5.08 -5.37
C ILE A 34 16.92 4.94 -4.18
N ALA A 35 17.60 6.01 -3.78
CA ALA A 35 18.54 5.96 -2.66
C ALA A 35 17.85 5.54 -1.36
N SER A 36 16.69 6.11 -1.05
CA SER A 36 15.89 5.75 0.13
C SER A 36 15.42 4.29 0.07
N ALA A 37 14.95 3.83 -1.09
CA ALA A 37 14.53 2.44 -1.29
C ALA A 37 15.70 1.46 -1.12
N GLN A 38 16.85 1.74 -1.71
CA GLN A 38 18.05 0.93 -1.58
C GLN A 38 18.50 0.79 -0.14
N ARG A 39 18.45 1.87 0.65
CA ARG A 39 18.78 1.81 2.09
C ARG A 39 17.78 0.94 2.85
N LEU A 40 16.49 1.05 2.55
CA LEU A 40 15.47 0.26 3.22
C LEU A 40 15.59 -1.24 2.92
N VAL A 41 16.02 -1.60 1.72
CA VAL A 41 16.34 -2.97 1.33
C VAL A 41 17.66 -3.43 1.96
N LYS A 42 18.77 -2.75 1.66
CA LYS A 42 20.14 -3.18 2.03
C LYS A 42 20.40 -3.09 3.52
N GLU A 43 20.03 -1.97 4.13
CA GLU A 43 20.23 -1.78 5.56
C GLU A 43 19.02 -2.31 6.33
N GLY A 44 17.79 -1.98 5.90
CA GLY A 44 16.57 -2.35 6.60
C GLY A 44 16.22 -3.84 6.52
N GLY A 45 16.63 -4.52 5.45
CA GLY A 45 16.25 -5.90 5.17
C GLY A 45 14.82 -6.06 4.66
N ALA A 46 14.22 -4.99 4.11
CA ALA A 46 12.94 -5.09 3.40
C ALA A 46 13.11 -5.86 2.08
N ASP A 47 12.12 -6.67 1.73
CA ASP A 47 12.06 -7.35 0.44
C ASP A 47 11.43 -6.45 -0.65
N VAL A 48 10.60 -5.51 -0.20
CA VAL A 48 9.77 -4.63 -1.02
C VAL A 48 9.69 -3.26 -0.37
N VAL A 49 9.55 -2.20 -1.17
CA VAL A 49 9.23 -0.87 -0.66
C VAL A 49 7.79 -0.45 -0.98
N LYS A 50 7.15 0.30 -0.08
CA LYS A 50 5.84 0.92 -0.30
C LYS A 50 5.97 2.45 -0.25
N PHE A 51 5.21 3.15 -1.09
CA PHE A 51 5.11 4.60 -1.08
C PHE A 51 3.65 5.05 -1.28
N GLU A 52 3.36 6.33 -1.04
CA GLU A 52 2.01 6.88 -1.11
C GLU A 52 1.82 7.84 -2.29
N GLY A 53 0.63 7.79 -2.90
CA GLY A 53 0.19 8.75 -3.91
C GLY A 53 0.38 8.28 -5.37
N PRO A 54 -0.15 9.04 -6.33
CA PRO A 54 -0.17 8.69 -7.74
C PRO A 54 1.18 9.01 -8.44
N ALA A 55 2.29 8.51 -7.90
CA ALA A 55 3.64 8.82 -8.39
C ALA A 55 4.22 7.70 -9.29
N ALA A 56 3.57 7.44 -10.42
CA ALA A 56 3.97 6.37 -11.35
C ALA A 56 5.42 6.48 -11.84
N GLU A 57 5.91 7.69 -12.15
CA GLU A 57 7.31 7.87 -12.57
C GLU A 57 8.30 7.47 -11.45
N ARG A 58 7.97 7.76 -10.18
CA ARG A 58 8.79 7.34 -9.04
C ARG A 58 8.78 5.83 -8.86
N ALA A 59 7.62 5.20 -9.00
CA ALA A 59 7.52 3.73 -8.99
C ALA A 59 8.39 3.10 -10.09
N ALA A 60 8.29 3.62 -11.32
CA ALA A 60 9.06 3.13 -12.45
C ALA A 60 10.57 3.26 -12.23
N ALA A 61 11.03 4.39 -11.68
CA ALA A 61 12.44 4.60 -11.36
C ALA A 61 12.96 3.61 -10.31
N ILE A 62 12.18 3.34 -9.24
CA ILE A 62 12.55 2.36 -8.21
C ILE A 62 12.53 0.94 -8.77
N ALA A 63 11.51 0.59 -9.56
CA ALA A 63 11.38 -0.72 -10.18
C ALA A 63 12.52 -1.00 -11.18
N ALA A 64 12.89 -0.01 -12.00
CA ALA A 64 14.02 -0.09 -12.92
C ALA A 64 15.37 -0.26 -12.20
N ALA A 65 15.48 0.21 -10.94
CA ALA A 65 16.63 -0.04 -10.09
C ALA A 65 16.65 -1.45 -9.45
N GLY A 66 15.70 -2.32 -9.80
CA GLY A 66 15.61 -3.71 -9.36
C GLY A 66 14.94 -3.90 -8.00
N ILE A 67 14.20 -2.91 -7.50
CA ILE A 67 13.51 -2.98 -6.20
C ILE A 67 12.01 -3.14 -6.42
N PRO A 68 11.36 -4.22 -5.93
CA PRO A 68 9.91 -4.35 -6.05
C PRO A 68 9.17 -3.26 -5.28
N VAL A 69 8.09 -2.74 -5.87
CA VAL A 69 7.34 -1.59 -5.34
C VAL A 69 5.87 -1.91 -5.13
N MET A 70 5.35 -1.58 -3.96
CA MET A 70 3.92 -1.54 -3.68
C MET A 70 3.44 -0.08 -3.69
N GLY A 71 2.38 0.21 -4.45
CA GLY A 71 1.74 1.52 -4.43
C GLY A 71 0.69 1.64 -3.33
N HIS A 72 0.33 2.86 -2.96
CA HIS A 72 -0.76 3.14 -2.04
C HIS A 72 -1.60 4.33 -2.56
N LEU A 73 -2.86 4.07 -2.88
CA LEU A 73 -3.86 5.04 -3.33
C LEU A 73 -5.08 5.09 -2.39
N GLY A 74 -5.92 6.10 -2.58
CA GLY A 74 -7.01 6.42 -1.67
C GLY A 74 -6.56 7.46 -0.65
N LEU A 75 -6.93 7.28 0.61
CA LEU A 75 -6.44 8.13 1.69
C LEU A 75 -4.96 7.83 1.94
N THR A 76 -4.10 8.81 1.68
CA THR A 76 -2.66 8.73 1.93
C THR A 76 -2.29 9.48 3.21
N PRO A 77 -2.08 8.81 4.35
CA PRO A 77 -1.82 9.45 5.64
C PRO A 77 -0.66 10.46 5.63
N GLN A 78 0.36 10.23 4.80
CA GLN A 78 1.52 11.13 4.70
C GLN A 78 1.14 12.55 4.22
N THR A 79 0.05 12.68 3.45
CA THR A 79 -0.42 13.96 2.91
C THR A 79 -1.79 14.40 3.48
N ALA A 80 -2.40 13.61 4.38
CA ALA A 80 -3.74 13.84 4.89
C ALA A 80 -3.92 15.20 5.59
N THR A 81 -2.87 15.69 6.27
CA THR A 81 -2.87 17.02 6.91
C THR A 81 -2.68 18.15 5.88
N ALA A 82 -1.83 17.93 4.87
CA ALA A 82 -1.56 18.92 3.82
C ALA A 82 -2.77 19.15 2.91
N LEU A 83 -3.60 18.13 2.70
CA LEU A 83 -4.83 18.21 1.90
C LEU A 83 -6.01 18.87 2.64
N GLY A 84 -5.80 19.40 3.85
CA GLY A 84 -6.80 20.17 4.61
C GLY A 84 -8.06 19.39 5.06
N GLY A 85 -8.15 18.10 4.70
CA GLY A 85 -9.33 17.27 4.90
C GLY A 85 -9.26 16.31 6.08
N GLY A 86 -8.06 16.05 6.64
CA GLY A 86 -7.86 14.99 7.63
C GLY A 86 -8.14 13.59 7.05
N PHE A 87 -8.41 12.63 7.93
CA PHE A 87 -8.63 11.22 7.56
C PHE A 87 -10.05 10.98 7.01
N LYS A 88 -10.33 11.47 5.80
CA LYS A 88 -11.62 11.31 5.11
C LYS A 88 -11.53 10.26 3.99
N ALA A 89 -12.64 9.55 3.77
CA ALA A 89 -12.75 8.61 2.65
C ALA A 89 -12.67 9.33 1.30
N GLN A 90 -11.94 8.74 0.35
CA GLN A 90 -11.63 9.29 -0.97
C GLN A 90 -12.55 8.75 -2.07
N ALA A 91 -12.41 9.20 -3.31
CA ALA A 91 -13.12 8.64 -4.48
C ALA A 91 -14.67 8.60 -4.37
N ARG A 92 -15.28 9.59 -3.71
CA ARG A 92 -16.74 9.63 -3.47
C ARG A 92 -17.58 10.12 -4.64
N SER A 93 -16.96 10.73 -5.65
CA SER A 93 -17.63 11.17 -6.88
C SER A 93 -17.17 10.32 -8.05
N GLY A 94 -18.00 10.22 -9.10
CA GLY A 94 -17.64 9.47 -10.32
C GLY A 94 -16.31 9.93 -10.94
N ALA A 95 -16.06 11.24 -10.95
CA ALA A 95 -14.79 11.80 -11.44
C ALA A 95 -13.59 11.39 -10.56
N ALA A 96 -13.74 11.41 -9.23
CA ALA A 96 -12.69 11.00 -8.31
C ALA A 96 -12.43 9.48 -8.35
N ALA A 97 -13.49 8.68 -8.51
CA ALA A 97 -13.39 7.23 -8.73
C ALA A 97 -12.67 6.91 -10.05
N ARG A 98 -12.98 7.64 -11.12
CA ARG A 98 -12.29 7.49 -12.40
C ARG A 98 -10.81 7.83 -12.28
N ARG A 99 -10.48 8.95 -11.64
CA ARG A 99 -9.10 9.36 -11.39
C ARG A 99 -8.32 8.31 -10.60
N LEU A 100 -8.92 7.75 -9.55
CA LEU A 100 -8.30 6.68 -8.77
C LEU A 100 -7.98 5.45 -9.64
N LEU A 101 -8.89 5.06 -10.54
CA LEU A 101 -8.66 3.94 -11.46
C LEU A 101 -7.52 4.24 -12.44
N ASP A 102 -7.51 5.44 -13.02
CA ASP A 102 -6.45 5.84 -13.96
C ASP A 102 -5.08 5.89 -13.26
N ASP A 103 -5.01 6.43 -12.03
CA ASP A 103 -3.80 6.43 -11.21
C ASP A 103 -3.36 5.00 -10.85
N ALA A 104 -4.29 4.09 -10.56
CA ALA A 104 -3.99 2.69 -10.26
C ALA A 104 -3.40 1.94 -11.46
N LEU A 105 -3.98 2.12 -12.65
CA LEU A 105 -3.48 1.55 -13.91
C LEU A 105 -2.09 2.10 -14.26
N ALA A 106 -1.86 3.39 -13.99
CA ALA A 106 -0.55 4.00 -14.19
C ALA A 106 0.51 3.39 -13.25
N LEU A 107 0.17 3.14 -11.98
CA LEU A 107 1.07 2.47 -11.04
C LEU A 107 1.37 1.03 -11.42
N GLU A 108 0.38 0.27 -11.89
CA GLU A 108 0.59 -1.07 -12.44
C GLU A 108 1.54 -1.04 -13.64
N THR A 109 1.29 -0.14 -14.60
CA THR A 109 2.14 0.03 -15.80
C THR A 109 3.57 0.42 -15.41
N ALA A 110 3.73 1.20 -14.34
CA ALA A 110 5.04 1.57 -13.80
C ALA A 110 5.79 0.43 -13.09
N GLY A 111 5.18 -0.75 -12.95
CA GLY A 111 5.83 -1.92 -12.36
C GLY A 111 5.54 -2.13 -10.87
N CYS A 112 4.53 -1.47 -10.29
CA CYS A 112 4.04 -1.86 -8.97
C CYS A 112 3.50 -3.30 -9.03
N PHE A 113 3.92 -4.18 -8.12
CA PHE A 113 3.45 -5.57 -8.10
C PHE A 113 2.15 -5.75 -7.29
N ALA A 114 1.75 -4.75 -6.51
CA ALA A 114 0.53 -4.73 -5.72
C ALA A 114 0.17 -3.28 -5.32
N LEU A 115 -1.10 -3.05 -4.97
CA LEU A 115 -1.59 -1.75 -4.50
C LEU A 115 -2.35 -1.85 -3.18
N VAL A 116 -2.15 -0.88 -2.30
CA VAL A 116 -3.05 -0.61 -1.17
C VAL A 116 -4.11 0.40 -1.61
N LEU A 117 -5.38 0.13 -1.27
CA LEU A 117 -6.52 1.03 -1.44
C LEU A 117 -7.10 1.38 -0.06
N GLU A 118 -6.83 2.60 0.43
CA GLU A 118 -7.25 3.00 1.77
C GLU A 118 -8.45 3.97 1.74
N ALA A 119 -9.47 3.67 2.57
CA ALA A 119 -10.68 4.47 2.72
C ALA A 119 -11.36 4.83 1.39
N VAL A 120 -11.43 3.85 0.48
CA VAL A 120 -12.11 3.94 -0.82
C VAL A 120 -13.50 3.27 -0.72
N PRO A 121 -14.58 3.87 -1.29
CA PRO A 121 -15.88 3.21 -1.43
C PRO A 121 -15.71 1.88 -2.12
N ALA A 122 -16.43 0.89 -1.65
CA ALA A 122 -16.03 -0.47 -1.96
C ALA A 122 -16.46 -0.94 -3.35
N GLU A 123 -17.54 -0.37 -3.87
CA GLU A 123 -17.92 -0.47 -5.28
C GLU A 123 -16.80 0.05 -6.19
N VAL A 124 -16.12 1.14 -5.80
CA VAL A 124 -14.97 1.67 -6.54
C VAL A 124 -13.76 0.75 -6.39
N ALA A 125 -13.49 0.27 -5.16
CA ALA A 125 -12.38 -0.66 -4.91
C ALA A 125 -12.54 -1.97 -5.70
N ALA A 126 -13.75 -2.53 -5.77
CA ALA A 126 -14.04 -3.74 -6.55
C ALA A 126 -13.77 -3.52 -8.04
N VAL A 127 -14.23 -2.40 -8.61
CA VAL A 127 -13.93 -2.05 -10.00
C VAL A 127 -12.42 -1.90 -10.23
N VAL A 128 -11.68 -1.27 -9.32
CA VAL A 128 -10.21 -1.18 -9.46
C VAL A 128 -9.58 -2.57 -9.41
N THR A 129 -9.95 -3.41 -8.45
CA THR A 129 -9.46 -4.78 -8.32
C THR A 129 -9.74 -5.64 -9.55
N GLU A 130 -10.92 -5.52 -10.17
CA GLU A 130 -11.27 -6.28 -11.38
C GLU A 130 -10.47 -5.83 -12.62
N ARG A 131 -10.00 -4.58 -12.63
CA ARG A 131 -9.33 -3.98 -13.79
C ARG A 131 -7.82 -4.13 -13.79
N LEU A 132 -7.22 -4.34 -12.62
CA LEU A 132 -5.79 -4.56 -12.46
C LEU A 132 -5.45 -6.04 -12.63
N GLY A 133 -4.30 -6.33 -13.24
CA GLY A 133 -3.67 -7.65 -13.24
C GLY A 133 -2.88 -7.94 -11.95
N ILE A 134 -2.62 -6.93 -11.11
CA ILE A 134 -1.91 -7.04 -9.83
C ILE A 134 -2.83 -7.11 -8.60
N PRO A 135 -2.42 -7.78 -7.51
CA PRO A 135 -3.19 -7.82 -6.27
C PRO A 135 -3.45 -6.44 -5.65
N THR A 136 -4.67 -6.25 -5.13
CA THR A 136 -5.05 -5.07 -4.33
C THR A 136 -5.34 -5.44 -2.88
N ILE A 137 -4.95 -4.59 -1.94
CA ILE A 137 -5.17 -4.73 -0.49
C ILE A 137 -6.02 -3.55 -0.01
N GLY A 138 -7.24 -3.81 0.46
CA GLY A 138 -8.13 -2.76 0.97
C GLY A 138 -7.99 -2.53 2.48
N ILE A 139 -7.93 -1.25 2.91
CA ILE A 139 -7.91 -0.87 4.34
C ILE A 139 -8.98 0.22 4.61
N GLY A 140 -9.67 0.14 5.74
CA GLY A 140 -10.61 1.18 6.17
C GLY A 140 -12.00 1.13 5.54
N ARG A 141 -12.48 -0.07 5.15
CA ARG A 141 -13.84 -0.26 4.60
C ARG A 141 -14.92 -0.24 5.69
N SER A 142 -16.13 0.23 5.33
CA SER A 142 -17.29 0.14 6.21
C SER A 142 -17.77 -1.31 6.34
N ARG A 143 -18.17 -1.74 7.55
CA ARG A 143 -18.51 -3.14 7.91
C ARG A 143 -19.62 -3.82 7.08
N LYS A 144 -20.40 -3.08 6.30
CA LYS A 144 -21.61 -3.61 5.64
C LYS A 144 -21.33 -4.34 4.33
N ASP A 145 -20.06 -4.55 3.99
CA ASP A 145 -19.70 -4.96 2.65
C ASP A 145 -18.91 -6.28 2.60
N THR A 146 -19.60 -7.30 2.08
CA THR A 146 -19.16 -8.69 1.92
C THR A 146 -18.76 -9.04 0.49
N SER A 147 -18.73 -8.06 -0.43
CA SER A 147 -18.61 -8.31 -1.88
C SER A 147 -17.18 -8.52 -2.40
N ILE A 148 -16.16 -8.07 -1.67
CA ILE A 148 -14.77 -8.42 -2.01
C ILE A 148 -14.43 -9.66 -1.22
N ARG A 149 -14.18 -10.77 -1.92
CA ARG A 149 -13.57 -11.95 -1.35
C ARG A 149 -12.29 -11.51 -0.64
N GLU A 150 -12.26 -11.56 0.69
CA GLU A 150 -11.01 -11.90 1.35
C GLU A 150 -10.60 -13.25 0.75
N SER A 151 -9.62 -13.27 -0.15
CA SER A 151 -9.04 -14.54 -0.59
C SER A 151 -8.26 -15.24 0.55
N THR A 152 -8.32 -14.72 1.78
CA THR A 152 -7.64 -15.28 2.93
C THR A 152 -8.51 -15.16 4.18
N ARG A 153 -9.10 -16.29 4.61
CA ARG A 153 -9.69 -16.40 5.96
C ARG A 153 -8.57 -16.25 7.00
N TRP A 154 -8.59 -15.15 7.74
CA TRP A 154 -7.65 -14.85 8.82
C TRP A 154 -7.99 -15.62 10.09
N ARG A 155 -6.99 -16.21 10.75
CA ARG A 155 -7.13 -16.74 12.11
C ARG A 155 -6.07 -16.09 12.99
N ARG A 156 -6.51 -15.27 13.95
CA ARG A 156 -5.66 -14.75 15.03
C ARG A 156 -5.10 -15.95 15.81
N ARG A 157 -3.79 -15.96 16.08
CA ARG A 157 -3.09 -17.07 16.75
C ARG A 157 -3.50 -17.21 18.23
N ASP A 158 -4.16 -16.21 18.77
CA ASP A 158 -4.50 -16.02 20.19
C ASP A 158 -5.99 -16.21 20.52
N GLY A 159 -6.85 -16.54 19.54
CA GLY A 159 -8.23 -17.00 19.79
C GLY A 159 -9.19 -16.01 20.49
N LYS A 160 -8.77 -14.78 20.79
CA LYS A 160 -9.60 -13.78 21.50
C LYS A 160 -10.00 -12.62 20.60
N SER A 161 -11.31 -12.35 20.55
CA SER A 161 -11.92 -11.18 19.93
C SER A 161 -11.95 -10.03 20.93
N THR A 162 -11.22 -8.95 20.68
CA THR A 162 -11.47 -7.67 21.36
C THR A 162 -11.87 -6.60 20.34
N LYS A 163 -12.99 -5.92 20.61
CA LYS A 163 -13.48 -4.77 19.85
C LYS A 163 -12.53 -3.58 20.09
N LYS A 164 -11.64 -3.29 19.14
CA LYS A 164 -11.01 -1.96 18.97
C LYS A 164 -11.29 -1.47 17.55
N PRO A 165 -11.46 -0.14 17.33
CA PRO A 165 -11.75 0.40 16.01
C PRO A 165 -10.50 0.33 15.12
N GLY A 166 -10.69 -0.15 13.88
CA GLY A 166 -9.70 -0.11 12.80
C GLY A 166 -8.50 -1.04 12.97
N SER A 167 -8.67 -2.35 12.79
CA SER A 167 -7.54 -3.28 12.89
C SER A 167 -6.75 -3.40 11.59
N CYS A 168 -5.49 -2.98 11.65
CA CYS A 168 -4.41 -3.41 10.75
C CYS A 168 -4.19 -4.93 10.88
N SER A 169 -4.05 -5.63 9.75
CA SER A 169 -3.87 -7.10 9.68
C SER A 169 -2.63 -7.42 8.83
N SER A 170 -1.76 -8.32 9.30
CA SER A 170 -0.51 -8.70 8.63
C SER A 170 -0.76 -9.60 7.41
N ILE A 171 0.01 -9.44 6.32
CA ILE A 171 -0.17 -10.21 5.06
C ILE A 171 0.75 -11.44 5.03
N SER A 172 0.19 -12.59 4.62
CA SER A 172 0.97 -13.77 4.24
C SER A 172 0.48 -14.28 2.89
N PHE A 173 1.36 -14.31 1.89
CA PHE A 173 1.10 -14.94 0.60
C PHE A 173 1.17 -16.46 0.76
N LYS A 174 0.09 -17.18 0.42
CA LYS A 174 0.19 -18.62 0.20
C LYS A 174 0.96 -18.84 -1.10
N ARG A 175 2.00 -19.69 -1.03
CA ARG A 175 2.66 -20.26 -2.20
C ARG A 175 1.67 -21.13 -2.97
#